data_AF-A0A5J5PZW8-F1
#
_entry.id   AF-A0A5J5PZW8-F1
#
_cell.length_a   1.000
_cell.length_b   1.000
_cell.length_c   1.000
_cell.angle_alpha   90.00
_cell.angle_beta   90.00
_cell.angle_gamma   90.00
#
_symmetry.space_group_name_H-M   'P 1'
#
loop_
_entity.id
_entity.type
_entity.pdbx_description
1 polymer ?
#
loop_
_entity_poly.entity_id
_entity_poly.type
_entity_poly.pdbx_seq_one_letter_code
_entity_poly.pdbx_strand_id
1 'polypeptide(L)' 'MVSEIIPVLSKIMEHKLNGTNYFNWSKIFQIYLRSIDKDVHLTNDPPINEKKQVWLRDDAKLFLQIWNSIDSE' A
#
# COMPACT_ATOMS: atom_id res chain seq x y z
N MET A 1 -3.34 18.63 -11.59
CA MET A 1 -2.16 18.28 -10.78
C MET A 1 -1.91 16.79 -10.93
N VAL A 2 -0.90 16.41 -11.72
CA VAL A 2 -0.47 15.02 -11.81
C VAL A 2 0.41 14.74 -10.59
N SER A 3 -0.26 14.29 -9.53
CA SER A 3 0.17 13.31 -8.54
C SER A 3 1.66 13.22 -8.21
N GLU A 4 2.12 13.95 -7.20
CA GLU A 4 3.40 13.64 -6.52
C GLU A 4 3.37 12.27 -5.81
N ILE A 5 2.19 11.67 -5.65
CA ILE A 5 1.99 10.32 -5.10
C ILE A 5 2.49 9.23 -6.08
N ILE A 6 2.36 9.43 -7.40
CA ILE A 6 2.84 8.48 -8.43
C ILE A 6 4.37 8.32 -8.36
N PRO A 7 5.20 9.39 -8.32
CA PRO A 7 6.65 9.29 -8.14
C PRO A 7 7.09 8.55 -6.87
N VAL A 8 6.40 8.77 -5.75
CA VAL A 8 6.73 8.12 -4.48
C VAL A 8 6.44 6.63 -4.54
N LEU A 9 5.26 6.25 -5.06
CA LEU A 9 4.90 4.85 -5.23
C LEU A 9 5.86 4.12 -6.18
N SER A 10 6.20 4.72 -7.32
CA SER A 10 7.15 4.14 -8.28
C SER A 10 8.55 3.93 -7.69
N LYS A 11 9.05 4.86 -6.87
CA LYS A 11 10.34 4.70 -6.18
C LYS A 11 10.30 3.64 -5.07
N ILE A 12 9.18 3.54 -4.36
CA ILE A 12 8.98 2.53 -3.31
C ILE A 12 8.90 1.12 -3.91
N MET A 13 8.31 1.00 -5.10
CA MET A 13 8.16 -0.26 -5.82
C MET A 13 9.36 -0.63 -6.72
N GLU A 14 10.38 0.23 -6.82
CA GLU A 14 11.59 -0.02 -7.63
C GLU A 14 12.38 -1.23 -7.11
N HIS A 15 12.36 -1.46 -5.80
CA HIS A 15 12.92 -2.65 -5.17
C HIS A 15 11.79 -3.57 -4.73
N LYS A 16 11.35 -4.43 -5.64
CA LYS A 16 10.31 -5.42 -5.37
C LYS A 16 10.67 -6.34 -4.19
N LEU A 17 9.64 -6.79 -3.46
CA LEU A 17 9.78 -7.77 -2.40
C LEU A 17 10.33 -9.08 -2.97
N ASN A 18 11.44 -9.56 -2.40
CA ASN A 18 12.04 -10.85 -2.66
C ASN A 18 12.32 -11.58 -1.34
N GLY A 19 12.86 -12.80 -1.42
CA GLY A 19 13.12 -13.64 -0.25
C GLY A 19 14.11 -13.08 0.79
N THR A 20 14.80 -11.98 0.50
CA THR A 20 15.87 -11.43 1.37
C THR A 20 15.56 -10.05 1.95
N ASN A 21 14.62 -9.29 1.37
CA ASN A 21 14.43 -7.88 1.69
C ASN A 21 13.12 -7.54 2.43
N TYR A 22 12.38 -8.56 2.91
CA TYR A 22 11.06 -8.40 3.57
C TYR A 22 11.02 -7.29 4.63
N PHE A 23 11.99 -7.25 5.55
CA PHE A 23 11.97 -6.26 6.64
C PHE A 23 12.06 -4.83 6.10
N ASN A 24 12.98 -4.57 5.18
CA ASN A 24 13.14 -3.24 4.57
C ASN A 24 11.92 -2.89 3.71
N TRP A 25 11.44 -3.82 2.90
CA TRP A 25 10.26 -3.63 2.07
C TRP A 25 9.02 -3.29 2.91
N SER A 26 8.77 -4.05 3.98
CA SER A 26 7.62 -3.82 4.88
C SER A 26 7.68 -2.46 5.57
N LYS A 27 8.87 -2.02 6.01
CA LYS A 27 9.07 -0.70 6.61
C LYS A 27 8.77 0.42 5.62
N ILE A 28 9.22 0.31 4.38
CA ILE A 28 8.95 1.29 3.34
C ILE A 28 7.46 1.33 3.01
N PHE A 29 6.81 0.16 2.89
CA PHE A 29 5.37 0.07 2.62
C PHE A 29 4.53 0.70 3.75
N GLN A 30 4.91 0.52 5.02
CA GLN A 30 4.25 1.18 6.14
C GLN A 30 4.40 2.71 6.10
N ILE A 31 5.59 3.21 5.73
CA ILE A 31 5.82 4.66 5.54
C ILE A 31 4.94 5.20 4.40
N TYR A 32 4.83 4.44 3.30
CA TYR A 32 3.94 4.79 2.20
C TYR A 32 2.48 4.94 2.67
N LEU A 33 1.95 3.94 3.37
CA LEU A 33 0.56 4.00 3.84
C LEU A 33 0.32 5.20 4.76
N ARG A 34 1.27 5.53 5.63
CA ARG A 34 1.19 6.75 6.47
C ARG A 34 1.20 8.03 5.63
N SER A 35 1.94 8.07 4.53
CA SER A 35 1.99 9.26 3.66
C SER A 35 0.68 9.54 2.92
N ILE A 36 -0.22 8.56 2.86
CA ILE A 36 -1.54 8.67 2.20
C ILE A 36 -2.71 8.51 3.19
N ASP A 37 -2.45 8.57 4.50
CA ASP A 37 -3.44 8.41 5.57
C ASP A 37 -4.22 7.08 5.50
N LYS A 38 -3.52 5.99 5.13
CA LYS A 38 -4.06 4.64 4.98
C LYS A 38 -3.44 3.60 5.91
N ASP A 39 -2.60 4.00 6.85
CA ASP A 39 -1.96 3.08 7.81
C ASP A 39 -2.96 2.33 8.70
N VAL A 40 -4.13 2.93 8.97
CA VAL A 40 -5.24 2.29 9.69
C VAL A 40 -5.76 1.03 9.00
N HIS A 41 -5.61 0.90 7.68
CA HIS A 41 -6.04 -0.29 6.93
C HIS A 41 -5.19 -1.54 7.24
N LEU A 42 -4.05 -1.40 7.92
CA LEU A 42 -3.23 -2.54 8.35
C LEU A 42 -3.76 -3.25 9.61
N THR A 43 -4.60 -2.57 10.40
CA THR A 43 -4.94 -3.02 11.77
C THR A 43 -6.41 -2.94 12.09
N ASN A 44 -7.14 -2.01 11.48
CA ASN A 44 -8.55 -1.82 11.76
C ASN A 44 -9.42 -2.57 10.77
N ASP A 45 -10.55 -3.07 11.27
CA ASP A 45 -11.60 -3.59 10.42
C ASP A 45 -12.33 -2.47 9.64
N PRO A 46 -12.91 -2.78 8.47
CA PRO A 46 -13.78 -1.85 7.76
C PRO A 46 -14.94 -1.36 8.66
N PRO A 47 -15.36 -0.10 8.53
CA PRO A 47 -16.52 0.41 9.27
C PRO A 47 -17.81 -0.31 8.87
N ILE A 48 -18.82 -0.29 9.73
CA ILE A 48 -20.11 -0.97 9.52
C ILE A 48 -21.14 -0.07 8.81
N ASN A 49 -20.84 1.22 8.66
CA ASN A 49 -21.74 2.22 8.09
C ASN A 49 -21.53 2.43 6.58
N GLU A 50 -22.10 3.49 6.02
CA GLU A 50 -22.00 3.84 4.60
C GLU A 50 -20.56 3.98 4.08
N LYS A 51 -19.57 4.18 4.97
CA LYS A 51 -18.16 4.26 4.59
C LYS A 51 -17.53 2.91 4.26
N LYS A 52 -18.21 1.79 4.55
CA LYS A 52 -17.71 0.43 4.30
C LYS A 52 -17.29 0.22 2.84
N GLN A 53 -18.10 0.68 1.90
CA GLN A 53 -17.82 0.48 0.47
C GLN A 53 -16.61 1.27 -0.01
N VAL A 54 -16.39 2.47 0.55
CA VAL A 54 -15.20 3.28 0.26
C VAL A 54 -13.96 2.59 0.84
N TRP A 55 -14.04 2.11 2.08
CA TRP A 55 -12.96 1.37 2.72
C TRP A 55 -12.53 0.15 1.91
N LEU A 56 -13.48 -0.71 1.52
CA LEU A 56 -13.20 -1.92 0.74
C LEU A 56 -12.61 -1.61 -0.64
N ARG A 57 -13.02 -0.48 -1.26
CA ARG A 57 -12.43 -0.03 -2.52
C ARG A 57 -10.97 0.38 -2.35
N ASP A 58 -10.64 1.02 -1.24
CA ASP A 58 -9.26 1.38 -0.93
C ASP A 58 -8.43 0.14 -0.60
N ASP A 59 -8.97 -0.84 0.14
CA ASP A 59 -8.32 -2.15 0.36
C ASP A 59 -7.97 -2.84 -0.96
N ALA A 60 -8.89 -2.86 -1.93
CA ALA A 60 -8.65 -3.45 -3.24
C ALA A 60 -7.48 -2.77 -3.99
N LYS A 61 -7.36 -1.44 -3.89
CA LYS A 61 -6.24 -0.69 -4.50
C LYS A 61 -4.92 -1.00 -3.78
N LEU A 62 -4.93 -1.02 -2.44
CA LEU A 62 -3.75 -1.32 -1.64
C LEU A 62 -3.27 -2.75 -1.91
N PHE A 63 -4.18 -3.72 -2.00
CA PHE A 63 -3.85 -5.09 -2.37
C PHE A 63 -3.18 -5.18 -3.74
N LEU A 64 -3.71 -4.49 -4.74
CA LEU A 64 -3.11 -4.45 -6.08
C LEU A 64 -1.70 -3.82 -6.06
N GLN A 65 -1.49 -2.78 -5.26
CA GLN A 65 -0.18 -2.16 -5.09
C GLN A 65 0.82 -3.11 -4.42
N ILE A 66 0.41 -3.80 -3.35
CA ILE A 66 1.23 -4.83 -2.69
C ILE A 66 1.61 -5.89 -3.72
N TRP A 67 0.63 -6.46 -4.42
CA TRP A 67 0.85 -7.49 -5.42
C TRP A 67 1.87 -7.07 -6.48
N ASN A 68 1.72 -5.88 -7.05
CA ASN A 68 2.63 -5.36 -8.07
C ASN A 68 4.04 -5.05 -7.55
N SER A 69 4.20 -4.94 -6.24
CA SER A 69 5.48 -4.68 -5.58
C SER A 69 6.19 -5.97 -5.13
N ILE A 70 5.61 -7.14 -5.37
CA ILE A 70 6.25 -8.43 -5.15
C ILE A 70 6.97 -8.84 -6.43
N ASP A 71 8.17 -9.41 -6.29
CA ASP A 71 8.88 -9.95 -7.43
C ASP A 71 8.11 -11.14 -7.99
N SER A 72 7.72 -11.03 -9.24
CA SER A 72 7.10 -12.13 -9.96
C SER A 72 8.24 -12.98 -10.49
N GLU A 73 8.35 -14.22 -10.03
CA GLU A 73 9.22 -15.22 -10.66
C GLU A 73 9.03 -15.28 -12.18
#